data_AF-A0A849SD49-F1
#
_entry.id   AF-A0A849SD49-F1
#
_cell.length_a   1.000
_cell.length_b   1.000
_cell.length_c   1.000
_cell.angle_alpha   90.00
_cell.angle_beta   90.00
_cell.angle_gamma   90.00
#
_symmetry.space_group_name_H-M   'P 1'
#
loop_
_entity.id
_entity.type
_entity.pdbx_description
1 polymer ?
#
loop_
_entity_poly.entity_id
_entity_poly.type
_entity_poly.pdbx_seq_one_letter_code
_entity_poly.pdbx_strand_id
1 'polypeptide(L)'
;MADVVVAGQAWSVKSVQDTNPHDCRSLRIISGRNSPDFSYGIENPHADIQATGKAVLGIWNQRVNIALEKFDFLRTAILIRNVNTLEFTLFEEETNRFNTNEYRWEINKRGNFEGFDKTNNQHKFTWQPHGAQFTIKYAVPASAIRFQIKRPPILDFAETLRQIGFDNTWVSIKN
;
A
#
# COMPACT_ATOMS: atom_id res chain seq x y z
N MET A 1 8.05 0.92 -8.05
CA MET A 1 6.59 0.80 -8.19
C MET A 1 6.19 -0.57 -8.72
N ALA A 2 6.98 -1.21 -9.57
CA ALA A 2 6.78 -2.60 -9.95
C ALA A 2 7.43 -3.54 -8.93
N ASP A 3 6.60 -4.28 -8.19
CA ASP A 3 7.03 -5.33 -7.24
C ASP A 3 7.00 -6.71 -7.93
N VAL A 4 6.05 -6.93 -8.85
CA VAL A 4 5.93 -8.14 -9.68
C VAL A 4 5.85 -7.71 -11.14
N VAL A 5 6.57 -8.43 -12.03
CA VAL A 5 6.59 -8.18 -13.48
C VAL A 5 6.34 -9.48 -14.22
N VAL A 6 5.37 -9.49 -15.12
CA VAL A 6 5.03 -10.65 -15.98
C VAL A 6 4.68 -10.15 -17.37
N ALA A 7 5.40 -10.65 -18.39
CA ALA A 7 5.10 -10.40 -19.80
C ALA A 7 4.83 -8.91 -20.15
N GLY A 8 5.69 -7.99 -19.68
CA GLY A 8 5.55 -6.55 -19.92
C GLY A 8 4.57 -5.82 -18.99
N GLN A 9 3.86 -6.53 -18.13
CA GLN A 9 2.91 -5.98 -17.16
C GLN A 9 3.54 -5.90 -15.76
N ALA A 10 3.17 -4.87 -15.00
CA ALA A 10 3.70 -4.65 -13.66
C ALA A 10 2.59 -4.49 -12.59
N TRP A 11 2.87 -5.02 -11.40
CA TRP A 11 2.04 -4.84 -10.22
C TRP A 11 2.83 -4.23 -9.07
N SER A 12 2.26 -3.21 -8.45
CA SER A 12 2.58 -2.76 -7.10
C SER A 12 1.76 -3.59 -6.13
N VAL A 13 2.39 -4.36 -5.25
CA VAL A 13 1.69 -5.22 -4.29
C VAL A 13 1.66 -4.56 -2.93
N LYS A 14 0.50 -4.53 -2.29
CA LYS A 14 0.29 -3.88 -1.00
C LYS A 14 -0.56 -4.79 -0.11
N SER A 15 -0.27 -4.77 1.18
CA SER A 15 -1.13 -5.42 2.17
C SER A 15 -1.50 -4.47 3.28
N VAL A 16 -2.71 -4.66 3.83
CA VAL A 16 -3.20 -3.94 5.00
C VAL A 16 -3.84 -4.94 5.96
N GLN A 17 -3.67 -4.70 7.25
CA GLN A 17 -4.34 -5.49 8.27
C GLN A 17 -5.71 -4.89 8.58
N ASP A 18 -6.74 -5.74 8.61
CA ASP A 18 -8.11 -5.38 9.02
C ASP A 18 -8.65 -6.49 9.93
N THR A 19 -9.54 -6.14 10.86
CA THR A 19 -10.17 -7.13 11.74
C THR A 19 -11.19 -7.99 11.00
N ASN A 20 -11.87 -7.45 9.99
CA ASN A 20 -12.89 -8.13 9.19
C ASN A 20 -12.64 -7.92 7.69
N PRO A 21 -11.66 -8.64 7.09
CA PRO A 21 -11.27 -8.43 5.70
C PRO A 21 -12.41 -8.52 4.69
N HIS A 22 -13.39 -9.40 4.91
CA HIS A 22 -14.49 -9.64 3.97
C HIS A 22 -15.54 -8.51 3.93
N ASP A 23 -15.71 -7.80 5.06
CA ASP A 23 -16.67 -6.71 5.23
C ASP A 23 -16.09 -5.31 4.97
N CYS A 24 -14.76 -5.22 4.82
CA CYS A 24 -14.08 -3.97 4.56
C CYS A 24 -14.59 -3.35 3.24
N ARG A 25 -15.11 -2.12 3.31
CA ARG A 25 -15.67 -1.38 2.15
C ARG A 25 -14.72 -0.35 1.57
N SER A 26 -13.81 0.15 2.39
CA SER A 26 -12.83 1.16 1.99
C SER A 26 -11.64 1.13 2.91
N LEU A 27 -10.46 1.43 2.36
CA LEU A 27 -9.22 1.42 3.10
C LEU A 27 -8.26 2.49 2.59
N ARG A 28 -7.21 2.75 3.37
CA ARG A 28 -6.13 3.67 3.02
C ARG A 28 -4.85 2.86 2.82
N ILE A 29 -4.21 3.01 1.68
CA ILE A 29 -2.98 2.32 1.33
C ILE A 29 -1.81 3.29 1.26
N ILE A 30 -0.72 2.97 1.95
CA ILE A 30 0.55 3.70 1.85
C ILE A 30 1.07 3.57 0.42
N SER A 31 1.19 4.72 -0.23
CA SER A 31 1.48 4.87 -1.65
C SER A 31 2.83 5.58 -1.88
N GLY A 32 3.65 5.64 -0.83
CA GLY A 32 5.04 6.06 -0.85
C GLY A 32 5.36 7.23 0.08
N ARG A 33 6.62 7.68 0.01
CA ARG A 33 7.15 8.84 0.75
C ARG A 33 7.27 10.00 -0.22
N ASN A 34 6.28 10.87 -0.29
CA ASN A 34 6.28 12.00 -1.22
C ASN A 34 6.79 13.22 -0.46
N SER A 35 8.05 13.62 -0.70
CA SER A 35 8.68 14.76 -0.02
C SER A 35 8.68 16.00 -0.93
N PRO A 36 7.77 16.97 -0.72
CA PRO A 36 7.72 18.22 -1.49
C PRO A 36 8.96 19.09 -1.27
N ASP A 37 9.54 19.05 -0.08
CA ASP A 37 10.81 19.71 0.24
C ASP A 37 11.92 19.22 -0.71
N PHE A 38 12.23 17.91 -0.66
CA PHE A 38 13.28 17.33 -1.48
C PHE A 38 13.04 17.47 -3.00
N SER A 39 11.79 17.37 -3.44
CA SER A 39 11.47 17.27 -4.88
C SER A 39 11.09 18.61 -5.52
N TYR A 40 10.63 19.59 -4.74
CA TYR A 40 10.10 20.87 -5.23
C TYR A 40 10.62 22.09 -4.44
N GLY A 41 11.46 21.91 -3.42
CA GLY A 41 11.96 23.00 -2.57
C GLY A 41 10.91 23.62 -1.64
N ILE A 42 9.82 22.89 -1.35
CA ILE A 42 8.76 23.37 -0.46
C ILE A 42 9.13 23.02 0.99
N GLU A 43 9.91 23.89 1.62
CA GLU A 43 10.37 23.71 3.01
C GLU A 43 9.23 23.83 4.03
N ASN A 44 8.34 24.82 3.85
CA ASN A 44 7.15 24.99 4.67
C ASN A 44 5.89 24.51 3.92
N PRO A 45 5.43 23.25 4.12
CA PRO A 45 4.27 22.70 3.42
C PRO A 45 2.96 23.43 3.77
N HIS A 46 2.92 24.17 4.89
CA HIS A 46 1.72 24.89 5.33
C HIS A 46 1.60 26.30 4.75
N ALA A 47 2.65 26.82 4.10
CA ALA A 47 2.63 28.16 3.49
C ALA A 47 1.62 28.25 2.33
N ASP A 48 1.58 27.21 1.50
CA ASP A 48 0.55 27.04 0.46
C ASP A 48 0.11 25.58 0.40
N ILE A 49 -1.09 25.35 0.93
CA ILE A 49 -1.68 24.01 1.04
C ILE A 49 -1.96 23.41 -0.32
N GLN A 50 -2.42 24.23 -1.27
CA GLN A 50 -2.78 23.74 -2.60
C GLN A 50 -1.52 23.44 -3.41
N ALA A 51 -0.51 24.32 -3.38
CA ALA A 51 0.76 24.07 -4.04
C ALA A 51 1.44 22.81 -3.49
N THR A 52 1.45 22.63 -2.16
CA THR A 52 1.98 21.42 -1.52
C THR A 52 1.22 20.17 -1.95
N GLY A 53 -0.11 20.20 -1.94
CA GLY A 53 -0.93 19.08 -2.41
C GLY A 53 -0.67 18.72 -3.88
N LYS A 54 -0.50 19.72 -4.74
CA LYS A 54 -0.10 19.53 -6.15
C LYS A 54 1.27 18.87 -6.26
N ALA A 55 2.26 19.35 -5.50
CA ALA A 55 3.60 18.75 -5.47
C ALA A 55 3.56 17.29 -5.01
N VAL A 56 2.80 16.96 -3.95
CA VAL A 56 2.61 15.59 -3.48
C VAL A 56 2.08 14.68 -4.59
N LEU A 57 1.06 15.09 -5.33
CA LEU A 57 0.54 14.31 -6.47
C LEU A 57 1.50 14.29 -7.65
N GLY A 58 2.26 15.37 -7.87
CA GLY A 58 3.32 15.44 -8.88
C GLY A 58 4.38 14.36 -8.65
N ILE A 59 4.83 14.17 -7.40
CA ILE A 59 5.78 13.10 -7.04
C ILE A 59 5.19 11.71 -7.33
N TRP A 60 3.92 11.49 -6.99
CA TRP A 60 3.23 10.24 -7.33
C TRP A 60 3.20 10.00 -8.83
N ASN A 61 2.77 11.01 -9.60
CA ASN A 61 2.66 10.93 -11.06
C ASN A 61 4.00 10.62 -11.72
N GLN A 62 5.11 11.20 -11.24
CA GLN A 62 6.43 10.90 -11.77
C GLN A 62 6.82 9.44 -11.53
N ARG A 63 6.48 8.85 -10.39
CA ARG A 63 6.73 7.42 -10.14
C ARG A 63 5.89 6.52 -11.04
N VAL A 64 4.65 6.91 -11.34
CA VAL A 64 3.80 6.21 -12.31
C VAL A 64 4.40 6.32 -13.71
N ASN A 65 4.85 7.51 -14.14
CA ASN A 65 5.52 7.70 -15.44
C ASN A 65 6.73 6.77 -15.58
N ILE A 66 7.64 6.74 -14.60
CA ILE A 66 8.84 5.89 -14.62
C ILE A 66 8.49 4.41 -14.77
N ALA A 67 7.36 3.97 -14.22
CA ALA A 67 6.90 2.60 -14.38
C ALA A 67 6.31 2.36 -15.78
N LEU A 68 5.45 3.25 -16.27
CA LEU A 68 4.81 3.12 -17.58
C LEU A 68 5.77 3.35 -18.76
N GLU A 69 6.92 3.99 -18.54
CA GLU A 69 8.03 4.01 -19.51
C GLU A 69 8.63 2.61 -19.74
N LYS A 70 8.44 1.68 -18.80
CA LYS A 70 9.05 0.34 -18.82
C LYS A 70 8.06 -0.80 -19.04
N PHE A 71 6.78 -0.56 -18.74
CA PHE A 71 5.74 -1.58 -18.70
C PHE A 71 4.48 -1.07 -19.38
N ASP A 72 3.78 -1.97 -20.09
CA ASP A 72 2.58 -1.64 -20.86
C ASP A 72 1.45 -1.15 -19.95
N PHE A 73 1.33 -1.73 -18.75
CA PHE A 73 0.36 -1.34 -17.73
C PHE A 73 0.95 -1.50 -16.32
N LEU A 74 0.42 -0.68 -15.40
CA LEU A 74 0.72 -0.76 -13.97
C LEU A 74 -0.58 -0.92 -13.18
N ARG A 75 -0.66 -1.97 -12.36
CA ARG A 75 -1.78 -2.19 -11.44
C ARG A 75 -1.30 -2.19 -9.99
N THR A 76 -2.20 -1.90 -9.06
CA THR A 76 -1.96 -2.04 -7.63
C THR A 76 -2.81 -3.19 -7.11
N ALA A 77 -2.17 -4.28 -6.70
CA ALA A 77 -2.80 -5.41 -6.04
C ALA A 77 -2.82 -5.18 -4.53
N ILE A 78 -4.00 -5.31 -3.92
CA ILE A 78 -4.24 -4.98 -2.51
C ILE A 78 -4.78 -6.21 -1.80
N LEU A 79 -4.02 -6.69 -0.82
CA LEU A 79 -4.40 -7.76 0.09
C LEU A 79 -4.81 -7.20 1.45
N ILE A 80 -6.09 -7.25 1.75
CA ILE A 80 -6.62 -7.02 3.10
C ILE A 80 -6.49 -8.35 3.85
N ARG A 81 -5.81 -8.36 4.98
CA ARG A 81 -5.46 -9.58 5.71
C ARG A 81 -5.83 -9.54 7.18
N ASN A 82 -6.30 -10.67 7.70
CA ASN A 82 -6.35 -10.94 9.13
C ASN A 82 -5.55 -12.23 9.41
N VAL A 83 -4.40 -12.09 10.06
CA VAL A 83 -3.50 -13.22 10.36
C VAL A 83 -4.01 -14.11 11.50
N ASN A 84 -4.96 -13.62 12.30
CA ASN A 84 -5.57 -14.38 13.39
C ASN A 84 -6.67 -15.31 12.85
N THR A 85 -7.54 -14.80 11.99
CA THR A 85 -8.64 -15.57 11.38
C THR A 85 -8.23 -16.28 10.08
N LEU A 86 -7.07 -15.91 9.52
CA LEU A 86 -6.60 -16.34 8.19
C LEU A 86 -7.60 -16.03 7.07
N GLU A 87 -8.32 -14.91 7.22
CA GLU A 87 -9.21 -14.36 6.22
C GLU A 87 -8.51 -13.28 5.41
N PHE A 88 -8.84 -13.25 4.13
CA PHE A 88 -8.20 -12.39 3.16
C PHE A 88 -9.21 -11.87 2.14
N THR A 89 -9.01 -10.62 1.72
CA THR A 89 -9.70 -10.02 0.57
C THR A 89 -8.65 -9.45 -0.37
N LEU A 90 -8.66 -9.91 -1.62
CA LEU A 90 -7.73 -9.49 -2.67
C LEU A 90 -8.49 -8.79 -3.80
N PHE A 91 -7.99 -7.64 -4.23
CA PHE A 91 -8.47 -6.97 -5.43
C PHE A 91 -7.33 -6.17 -6.09
N GLU A 92 -7.56 -5.77 -7.34
CA GLU A 92 -6.61 -4.98 -8.12
C GLU A 92 -7.28 -3.75 -8.71
N GLU A 93 -6.55 -2.64 -8.68
CA GLU A 93 -6.95 -1.39 -9.31
C GLU A 93 -5.88 -0.94 -10.31
N GLU A 94 -6.29 -0.27 -11.38
CA GLU A 94 -5.34 0.35 -12.29
C GLU A 94 -4.59 1.49 -11.59
N THR A 95 -3.27 1.55 -11.76
CA THR A 95 -2.43 2.57 -11.13
C THR A 95 -2.22 3.73 -12.09
N ASN A 96 -3.07 4.73 -11.93
CA ASN A 96 -3.10 5.88 -12.82
C ASN A 96 -2.43 7.13 -12.22
N ARG A 97 -2.14 8.05 -13.13
CA ARG A 97 -1.78 9.44 -12.79
C ARG A 97 -3.03 10.17 -12.32
N PHE A 98 -2.83 11.16 -11.46
CA PHE A 98 -3.88 12.05 -11.00
C PHE A 98 -3.72 13.43 -11.62
N ASN A 99 -4.80 14.00 -12.18
CA ASN A 99 -4.81 15.40 -12.55
C ASN A 99 -4.80 16.25 -11.28
N THR A 100 -3.66 16.88 -10.99
CA THR A 100 -3.45 17.57 -9.71
C THR A 100 -4.41 18.73 -9.48
N ASN A 101 -5.01 19.27 -10.54
CA ASN A 101 -5.96 20.38 -10.47
C ASN A 101 -7.39 19.93 -10.11
N GLU A 102 -7.71 18.64 -10.19
CA GLU A 102 -9.03 18.09 -9.84
C GLU A 102 -9.21 17.88 -8.33
N TYR A 103 -8.17 18.12 -7.55
CA TYR A 103 -8.19 17.91 -6.11
C TYR A 103 -8.02 19.21 -5.33
N ARG A 104 -8.81 19.33 -4.27
CA ARG A 104 -8.75 20.41 -3.29
C ARG A 104 -8.15 19.86 -2.00
N TRP A 105 -7.14 20.55 -1.48
CA TRP A 105 -6.43 20.11 -0.29
C TRP A 105 -6.85 20.89 0.95
N GLU A 106 -7.01 20.21 2.08
CA GLU A 106 -7.29 20.82 3.38
C GLU A 106 -6.37 20.23 4.45
N ILE A 107 -6.24 20.93 5.57
CA ILE A 107 -5.53 20.41 6.75
C ILE A 107 -6.56 19.91 7.77
N ASN A 108 -6.42 18.66 8.20
CA ASN A 108 -7.25 18.13 9.28
C ASN A 108 -6.72 18.54 10.66
N LYS A 109 -7.49 18.26 11.72
CA LYS A 109 -7.14 18.60 13.12
C LYS A 109 -5.79 18.08 13.60
N ARG A 110 -5.20 17.10 12.90
CA ARG A 110 -3.90 16.49 13.21
C ARG A 110 -2.75 17.05 12.35
N GLY A 111 -2.98 18.12 11.60
CA GLY A 111 -1.98 18.73 10.72
C GLY A 111 -1.73 17.95 9.42
N ASN A 112 -2.51 16.91 9.11
CA ASN A 112 -2.34 16.15 7.88
C ASN A 112 -3.12 16.80 6.73
N PHE A 113 -2.58 16.65 5.53
CA PHE A 113 -3.16 17.16 4.31
C PHE A 113 -4.13 16.13 3.75
N GLU A 114 -5.37 16.53 3.51
CA GLU A 114 -6.44 15.69 2.96
C GLU A 114 -6.84 16.23 1.59
N GLY A 115 -6.67 15.39 0.56
CA GLY A 115 -7.03 15.71 -0.81
C GLY A 115 -8.42 15.19 -1.14
N PHE A 116 -9.32 16.09 -1.51
CA PHE A 116 -10.71 15.81 -1.89
C PHE A 116 -10.90 16.02 -3.38
N ASP A 117 -11.56 15.07 -4.03
CA ASP A 117 -12.02 15.21 -5.42
C ASP A 117 -13.02 16.37 -5.51
N LYS A 118 -12.76 17.34 -6.39
CA LYS A 118 -13.60 18.54 -6.52
C LYS A 118 -15.00 18.26 -7.06
N THR A 119 -15.18 17.15 -7.77
CA THR A 119 -16.44 16.82 -8.45
C THR A 119 -17.46 16.24 -7.47
N ASN A 120 -17.03 15.32 -6.60
CA ASN A 120 -17.91 14.58 -5.70
C ASN A 120 -17.57 14.78 -4.20
N ASN A 121 -16.59 15.65 -3.91
CA ASN A 121 -16.09 15.91 -2.56
C ASN A 121 -15.61 14.66 -1.80
N GLN A 122 -15.25 13.58 -2.52
CA GLN A 122 -14.76 12.36 -1.90
C GLN A 122 -13.32 12.56 -1.44
N HIS A 123 -13.04 12.19 -0.19
CA HIS A 123 -11.68 12.13 0.32
C HIS A 123 -10.89 11.03 -0.39
N LYS A 124 -9.92 11.41 -1.22
CA LYS A 124 -9.09 10.48 -2.00
C LYS A 124 -7.70 10.27 -1.40
N PHE A 125 -7.10 11.31 -0.81
CA PHE A 125 -5.69 11.28 -0.44
C PHE A 125 -5.45 11.76 0.98
N THR A 126 -4.48 11.16 1.67
CA THR A 126 -3.91 11.75 2.88
C THR A 126 -2.40 11.80 2.75
N TRP A 127 -1.83 12.97 2.99
CA TRP A 127 -0.40 13.16 3.12
C TRP A 127 -0.05 13.66 4.53
N GLN A 128 0.96 13.04 5.13
CA GLN A 128 1.42 13.33 6.47
C GLN A 128 2.80 13.98 6.37
N PRO A 129 2.96 15.26 6.76
CA PRO A 129 4.25 15.96 6.63
C PRO A 129 5.38 15.23 7.35
N HIS A 130 5.11 14.76 8.57
CA HIS A 130 6.06 13.99 9.37
C HIS A 130 6.32 12.63 8.71
N GLY A 131 7.50 12.52 8.10
CA GLY A 131 7.88 11.36 7.31
C GLY A 131 7.32 11.36 5.89
N ALA A 132 6.72 12.44 5.39
CA ALA A 132 6.31 12.57 4.00
C ALA A 132 5.39 11.43 3.50
N GLN A 133 4.60 10.82 4.39
CA GLN A 133 3.85 9.60 4.06
C GLN A 133 2.62 9.97 3.22
N PHE A 134 2.57 9.47 1.99
CA PHE A 134 1.43 9.61 1.09
C PHE A 134 0.58 8.35 1.08
N THR A 135 -0.73 8.53 1.11
CA THR A 135 -1.69 7.43 1.09
C THR A 135 -2.86 7.73 0.17
N ILE A 136 -3.36 6.70 -0.49
CA ILE A 136 -4.53 6.73 -1.37
C ILE A 136 -5.65 5.92 -0.72
N LYS A 137 -6.88 6.45 -0.77
CA LYS A 137 -8.09 5.75 -0.34
C LYS A 137 -8.66 4.94 -1.49
N TYR A 138 -8.88 3.66 -1.25
CA TYR A 138 -9.50 2.72 -2.20
C TYR A 138 -10.85 2.27 -1.67
N ALA A 139 -11.83 2.14 -2.57
CA ALA A 139 -13.05 1.38 -2.30
C ALA A 139 -12.78 -0.08 -2.61
N VAL A 140 -13.32 -0.98 -1.80
CA VAL A 140 -13.23 -2.42 -2.07
C VAL A 140 -14.34 -2.76 -3.06
N PRO A 141 -14.02 -3.25 -4.27
CA PRO A 141 -15.04 -3.55 -5.27
C PRO A 141 -15.86 -4.78 -4.86
N ALA A 142 -17.09 -4.87 -5.36
CA ALA A 142 -17.93 -6.04 -5.15
C ALA A 142 -17.27 -7.32 -5.69
N SER A 143 -16.52 -7.20 -6.79
CA SER A 143 -15.76 -8.27 -7.44
C SER A 143 -14.48 -8.70 -6.69
N ALA A 144 -14.17 -8.12 -5.53
CA ALA A 144 -13.01 -8.53 -4.75
C ALA A 144 -13.08 -10.01 -4.36
N ILE A 145 -11.95 -10.70 -4.48
CA ILE A 145 -11.82 -12.11 -4.15
C ILE A 145 -11.69 -12.24 -2.64
N ARG A 146 -12.66 -12.90 -2.01
CA ARG A 146 -12.69 -13.16 -0.57
C ARG A 146 -12.37 -14.62 -0.35
N PHE A 147 -11.38 -14.91 0.48
CA PHE A 147 -10.99 -16.28 0.78
C PHE A 147 -10.51 -16.41 2.22
N GLN A 148 -10.49 -17.65 2.69
CA GLN A 148 -9.94 -18.03 3.98
C GLN A 148 -9.00 -19.21 3.77
N ILE A 149 -7.87 -19.20 4.46
CA ILE A 149 -6.93 -20.32 4.45
C ILE A 149 -7.18 -21.16 5.70
N LYS A 150 -7.25 -22.48 5.52
CA LYS A 150 -7.26 -23.41 6.66
C LYS A 150 -5.94 -23.29 7.41
N ARG A 151 -6.01 -23.03 8.72
CA ARG A 151 -4.83 -22.99 9.58
C ARG A 151 -4.06 -24.31 9.43
N PRO A 152 -2.77 -24.26 9.04
CA PRO A 152 -1.98 -25.48 8.92
C PRO A 152 -1.88 -26.15 10.30
N PRO A 153 -1.85 -27.49 10.36
CA PRO A 153 -1.60 -28.18 11.61
C PRO A 153 -0.24 -27.78 12.16
N ILE A 154 -0.13 -27.75 13.49
CA ILE A 154 1.16 -27.61 14.15
C ILE A 154 1.96 -28.87 13.87
N LEU A 155 3.19 -28.72 13.37
CA LEU A 155 4.08 -29.85 13.15
C LEU A 155 4.42 -30.49 14.50
N ASP A 156 4.32 -31.81 14.57
CA ASP A 156 4.81 -32.56 15.72
C ASP A 156 6.34 -32.45 15.73
N PHE A 157 6.86 -31.85 16.80
CA PHE A 157 8.28 -31.60 16.93
C PHE A 157 9.11 -32.88 16.87
N ALA A 158 8.70 -33.93 17.59
CA ALA A 158 9.44 -35.19 17.67
C ALA A 158 9.41 -35.91 16.31
N GLU A 159 8.25 -35.96 15.67
CA GLU A 159 8.11 -36.56 14.35
C GLU A 159 8.91 -35.79 13.30
N THR A 160 8.91 -34.46 13.37
CA THR A 160 9.69 -33.60 12.46
C THR A 160 11.19 -33.85 12.61
N LEU A 161 11.71 -33.86 13.85
CA LEU A 161 13.12 -34.16 14.11
C LEU A 161 13.52 -35.55 13.59
N ARG A 162 12.64 -36.54 13.79
CA ARG A 162 12.86 -37.90 13.29
C ARG A 162 12.91 -37.95 11.76
N GLN A 163 12.01 -37.25 11.08
CA GLN A 163 11.95 -37.23 9.61
C GLN A 163 13.16 -36.54 8.96
N ILE A 164 13.72 -35.51 9.59
CA ILE A 164 14.92 -34.83 9.09
C ILE A 164 16.23 -35.55 9.46
N GLY A 165 16.15 -36.66 10.20
CA GLY A 165 17.33 -37.41 10.64
C GLY A 165 18.16 -36.65 11.68
N PHE A 166 17.52 -35.81 12.49
CA PHE A 166 18.21 -35.12 13.58
C PHE A 166 18.75 -36.15 14.57
N ASP A 167 20.01 -35.95 14.96
CA ASP A 167 20.61 -36.62 16.11
C ASP A 167 21.44 -35.62 16.94
N ASN A 168 21.88 -36.07 18.11
CA ASN A 168 22.63 -35.21 19.03
C ASN A 168 24.00 -34.76 18.49
N THR A 169 24.50 -35.34 17.39
CA THR A 169 25.78 -34.93 16.77
C THR A 169 25.65 -33.62 16.00
N TRP A 170 24.42 -33.21 15.65
CA TRP A 170 24.16 -31.94 14.97
C TRP A 170 24.43 -30.72 15.84
N VAL A 171 24.51 -30.90 17.17
CA VAL A 171 24.76 -29.82 18.13
C VAL A 171 26.10 -30.05 18.80
N SER A 172 27.04 -29.13 18.60
CA SER A 172 28.30 -29.07 19.36
C SER A 172 28.28 -27.89 20.31
N ILE A 173 28.27 -28.16 21.61
CA ILE A 173 28.47 -27.14 22.65
C ILE A 173 29.98 -26.90 22.76
N LYS A 174 30.43 -25.66 22.51
CA LYS A 174 31.82 -25.25 22.72
C LYS A 174 31.93 -24.53 24.06
N ASN A 175 32.93 -24.92 24.85
CA ASN A 175 33.37 -24.24 26.07
C ASN A 175 34.31 -23.09 25.75
#